data_AF-A0A7S2HDQ0-F1
#
_entry.id   AF-A0A7S2HDQ0-F1
#
_cell.length_a   1.000
_cell.length_b   1.000
_cell.length_c   1.000
_cell.angle_alpha   90.00
_cell.angle_beta   90.00
_cell.angle_gamma   90.00
#
_symmetry.space_group_name_H-M   'P 1'
#
loop_
_entity.id
_entity.type
_entity.pdbx_description
1 polymer ?
#
loop_
_entity_poly.entity_id
_entity_poly.type
_entity_poly.pdbx_seq_one_letter_code
_entity_poly.pdbx_strand_id
1 'polypeptide(L)'
;ETKMKRPGAPPLKVVIDDASHLHDHMATSLFFWFPRIEPGGILVVEDIQPQEAAAKFRTHIMPQVMKDLHWCGGSGGKVMPDSLCFPTIQPFLFGVHCELHICVFVRNDKPAIEPSKEDSLIPPHAFD
;
A
#
# COMPACT_ATOMS: atom_id res chain seq x y z
N GLU A 1 18.03 4.18 8.74
CA GLU A 1 18.79 3.37 7.77
C GLU A 1 17.89 2.33 7.14
N THR A 2 18.07 2.06 5.85
CA THR A 2 17.38 1.00 5.11
C THR A 2 17.77 -0.36 5.69
N LYS A 3 16.78 -1.21 6.01
CA LYS A 3 17.00 -2.54 6.62
C LYS A 3 16.46 -3.63 5.70
N MET A 4 17.30 -4.08 4.77
CA MET A 4 17.03 -5.23 3.88
C MET A 4 17.79 -6.46 4.36
N LYS A 5 17.24 -7.66 4.15
CA LYS A 5 17.87 -8.94 4.56
C LYS A 5 18.97 -9.38 3.62
N ARG A 6 18.99 -8.89 2.37
CA ARG A 6 20.03 -9.21 1.38
C ARG A 6 21.16 -8.17 1.40
N PRO A 7 22.38 -8.53 1.83
CA PRO A 7 23.54 -7.66 1.68
C PRO A 7 23.80 -7.33 0.21
N GLY A 8 23.98 -6.06 -0.13
CA GLY A 8 24.36 -5.61 -1.48
C GLY A 8 23.23 -5.51 -2.51
N ALA A 9 21.98 -5.85 -2.15
CA ALA A 9 20.82 -5.62 -3.00
C ALA A 9 20.05 -4.39 -2.49
N PRO A 10 20.05 -3.26 -3.23
CA PRO A 10 19.24 -2.11 -2.86
C PRO A 10 17.75 -2.43 -2.97
N PRO A 11 16.89 -1.75 -2.20
CA PRO A 11 15.44 -1.86 -2.37
C PRO A 11 15.03 -1.45 -3.79
N LEU A 12 13.91 -2.00 -4.27
CA LEU A 12 13.41 -1.68 -5.61
C LEU A 12 12.88 -0.25 -5.65
N LYS A 13 13.07 0.42 -6.80
CA LYS A 13 12.53 1.76 -7.08
C LYS A 13 11.07 1.71 -7.56
N VAL A 14 10.79 0.71 -8.39
CA VAL A 14 9.51 0.53 -9.07
C VAL A 14 9.13 -0.94 -8.94
N VAL A 15 7.91 -1.19 -8.52
CA VAL A 15 7.27 -2.51 -8.56
C VAL A 15 5.97 -2.36 -9.35
N ILE A 16 5.71 -3.29 -10.26
CA ILE A 16 4.50 -3.33 -11.06
C ILE A 16 3.83 -4.68 -10.81
N ASP A 17 2.60 -4.66 -10.30
CA ASP A 17 1.72 -5.82 -10.19
C ASP A 17 0.73 -5.79 -11.37
N ASP A 18 1.04 -6.63 -12.36
CA ASP A 18 0.20 -6.94 -13.52
C ASP A 18 0.04 -8.48 -13.60
N ALA A 19 -0.29 -9.10 -12.46
CA ALA A 19 -0.28 -10.56 -12.31
C ALA A 19 -1.66 -11.20 -12.49
N SER A 20 -2.21 -11.84 -11.46
CA SER A 20 -3.41 -12.68 -11.58
C SER A 20 -4.74 -11.93 -11.54
N HIS A 21 -4.70 -10.63 -11.21
CA HIS A 21 -5.87 -9.77 -11.01
C HIS A 21 -6.89 -10.31 -10.00
N LEU A 22 -6.45 -11.15 -9.06
CA LEU A 22 -7.25 -11.60 -7.92
C LEU A 22 -7.07 -10.59 -6.79
N HIS A 23 -8.18 -10.09 -6.23
CA HIS A 23 -8.15 -9.03 -5.22
C HIS A 23 -7.24 -9.31 -4.02
N ASP A 24 -7.18 -10.56 -3.55
CA ASP A 24 -6.31 -11.01 -2.46
C ASP A 24 -4.84 -11.02 -2.87
N HIS A 25 -4.52 -11.41 -4.11
CA HIS A 25 -3.15 -11.31 -4.62
C HIS A 25 -2.70 -9.85 -4.78
N MET A 26 -3.57 -8.98 -5.31
CA MET A 26 -3.28 -7.54 -5.47
C MET A 26 -3.08 -6.85 -4.12
N ALA A 27 -3.92 -7.16 -3.13
CA ALA A 27 -3.72 -6.70 -1.76
C ALA A 27 -2.40 -7.24 -1.18
N THR A 28 -2.10 -8.52 -1.40
CA THR A 28 -0.82 -9.11 -0.96
C THR A 28 0.35 -8.34 -1.54
N SER A 29 0.32 -7.97 -2.82
CA SER A 29 1.36 -7.14 -3.44
C SER A 29 1.53 -5.81 -2.74
N LEU A 30 0.43 -5.13 -2.37
CA LEU A 30 0.49 -3.88 -1.61
C LEU A 30 1.16 -4.08 -0.23
N PHE A 31 0.68 -5.01 0.60
CA PHE A 31 1.22 -5.20 1.95
C PHE A 31 2.64 -5.77 1.97
N PHE A 32 2.97 -6.61 0.99
CA PHE A 32 4.29 -7.20 0.88
C PHE A 32 5.31 -6.22 0.29
N TRP A 33 5.05 -5.66 -0.90
CA TRP A 33 6.06 -4.88 -1.60
C TRP A 33 6.21 -3.47 -1.04
N PHE A 34 5.12 -2.82 -0.63
CA PHE A 34 5.17 -1.38 -0.38
C PHE A 34 6.20 -0.96 0.68
N PRO A 35 6.30 -1.58 1.87
CA PRO A 35 7.34 -1.24 2.86
C PRO A 35 8.78 -1.51 2.38
N ARG A 36 8.94 -2.39 1.39
CA ARG A 36 10.22 -2.84 0.82
C ARG A 36 10.70 -1.96 -0.34
N ILE A 37 9.87 -1.05 -0.84
CA ILE A 37 10.24 -0.11 -1.90
C ILE A 37 11.07 1.02 -1.28
N GLU A 38 12.09 1.46 -2.02
CA GLU A 38 12.97 2.54 -1.60
C GLU A 38 12.20 3.85 -1.33
N PRO A 39 12.79 4.78 -0.54
CA PRO A 39 12.22 6.12 -0.39
C PRO A 39 11.96 6.81 -1.73
N GLY A 40 10.75 7.34 -1.93
CA GLY A 40 10.33 7.98 -3.17
C GLY A 40 10.02 7.04 -4.35
N GLY A 41 10.15 5.73 -4.18
CA GLY A 41 9.75 4.75 -5.17
C GLY A 41 8.23 4.58 -5.29
N ILE A 42 7.79 3.72 -6.22
CA ILE A 42 6.38 3.49 -6.51
C ILE A 42 6.01 2.01 -6.62
N LEU A 43 4.78 1.71 -6.22
CA LEU A 43 4.08 0.47 -6.55
C LEU A 43 2.96 0.80 -7.53
N VAL A 44 2.94 0.13 -8.68
CA VAL A 44 1.85 0.18 -9.66
C VAL A 44 1.05 -1.10 -9.53
N VAL A 45 -0.27 -0.99 -9.47
CA VAL A 45 -1.21 -2.12 -9.50
C VAL A 45 -2.15 -1.91 -10.68
N GLU A 46 -2.08 -2.79 -11.66
CA GLU A 46 -2.83 -2.70 -12.91
C GLU A 46 -4.15 -3.50 -12.87
N ASP A 47 -5.02 -3.21 -13.84
CA ASP A 47 -6.29 -3.90 -14.08
C ASP A 47 -7.19 -4.08 -12.85
N ILE A 48 -7.28 -3.06 -12.00
CA ILE A 48 -8.26 -2.99 -10.89
C ILE A 48 -9.72 -2.90 -11.39
N GLN A 49 -9.91 -2.67 -12.70
CA GLN A 49 -11.16 -2.71 -13.44
C GLN A 49 -10.91 -3.27 -14.85
N PRO A 50 -11.93 -3.78 -15.56
CA PRO A 50 -13.30 -4.05 -15.13
C PRO A 50 -13.47 -5.44 -14.49
N GLN A 51 -12.37 -6.14 -14.18
CA GLN A 51 -12.41 -7.54 -13.75
C GLN A 51 -13.15 -7.73 -12.41
N GLU A 52 -14.17 -8.59 -12.38
CA GLU A 52 -14.93 -8.88 -11.15
C GLU A 52 -14.04 -9.47 -10.06
N ALA A 53 -13.04 -10.28 -10.42
CA ALA A 53 -12.10 -10.89 -9.49
C ALA A 53 -11.25 -9.85 -8.72
N ALA A 54 -11.02 -8.67 -9.31
CA ALA A 54 -10.32 -7.54 -8.71
C ALA A 54 -11.26 -6.59 -7.94
N ALA A 55 -12.58 -6.75 -8.06
CA ALA A 55 -13.55 -5.76 -7.58
C ALA A 55 -13.40 -5.45 -6.08
N LYS A 56 -13.14 -6.46 -5.25
CA LYS A 56 -12.93 -6.28 -3.81
C LYS A 56 -11.70 -5.44 -3.47
N PHE A 57 -10.64 -5.48 -4.27
CA PHE A 57 -9.48 -4.60 -4.08
C PHE A 57 -9.90 -3.14 -4.26
N ARG A 58 -10.61 -2.83 -5.34
CA ARG A 58 -11.12 -1.48 -5.60
C ARG A 58 -12.15 -1.01 -4.57
N THR A 59 -13.03 -1.90 -4.11
CA THR A 59 -14.17 -1.50 -3.25
C THR A 59 -13.86 -1.55 -1.76
N HIS A 60 -12.86 -2.34 -1.31
CA HIS A 60 -12.53 -2.49 0.11
C HIS A 60 -11.13 -1.97 0.42
N ILE A 61 -10.11 -2.27 -0.39
CA ILE A 61 -8.73 -1.83 -0.10
C ILE A 61 -8.55 -0.35 -0.44
N MET A 62 -8.85 0.05 -1.67
CA MET A 62 -8.58 1.42 -2.12
C MET A 62 -9.26 2.50 -1.25
N PRO A 63 -10.54 2.40 -0.86
CA PRO A 63 -11.17 3.42 -0.03
C PRO A 63 -10.50 3.56 1.33
N GLN A 64 -10.03 2.45 1.93
CA GLN A 64 -9.34 2.47 3.21
C GLN A 64 -7.92 3.04 3.10
N VAL A 65 -7.19 2.72 2.02
CA VAL A 65 -5.90 3.38 1.74
C VAL A 65 -6.10 4.88 1.57
N MET A 66 -7.13 5.30 0.83
CA MET A 66 -7.43 6.72 0.63
C MET A 66 -7.81 7.40 1.95
N LYS A 67 -8.58 6.73 2.81
CA LYS A 67 -8.89 7.22 4.17
C LYS A 67 -7.63 7.42 5.01
N ASP A 68 -6.73 6.42 5.03
CA ASP A 68 -5.47 6.46 5.77
C ASP A 68 -4.48 7.51 5.22
N LEU A 69 -4.55 7.80 3.92
CA LEU A 69 -3.79 8.87 3.26
C LEU A 69 -4.31 10.27 3.64
N HIS A 70 -5.63 10.44 3.67
CA HIS A 70 -6.30 11.73 3.89
C HIS A 70 -6.34 12.17 5.37
N TRP A 71 -5.50 11.59 6.23
CA TRP A 71 -5.30 12.13 7.58
C TRP A 71 -4.55 13.47 7.53
N CYS A 72 -5.28 14.53 7.20
CA CYS A 72 -4.83 15.91 7.33
C CYS A 72 -5.22 16.39 8.73
N GLY A 73 -4.31 16.23 9.70
CA GLY A 73 -4.46 16.78 11.04
C GLY A 73 -5.02 18.21 10.99
N GLY A 74 -6.24 18.39 11.51
CA GLY A 74 -6.93 19.66 11.43
C GLY A 74 -6.20 20.73 12.24
N SER A 75 -5.88 21.86 11.61
CA SER A 75 -5.50 23.08 12.32
C SER A 75 -6.67 23.51 13.21
N GLY A 76 -6.69 23.05 14.46
CA GLY A 76 -7.70 23.39 15.46
C GLY A 76 -8.90 22.44 15.60
N GLY A 77 -8.97 21.35 14.84
CA GLY A 77 -9.97 20.29 15.04
C GLY A 77 -9.42 19.21 15.95
N LYS A 78 -10.15 18.81 17.00
CA LYS A 78 -9.78 17.65 17.84
C LYS A 78 -9.46 16.47 16.93
N VAL A 79 -8.23 15.97 17.01
CA VAL A 79 -7.83 14.68 16.45
C VAL A 79 -8.87 13.66 16.89
N MET A 80 -9.76 13.22 16.00
CA MET A 80 -10.54 12.04 16.29
C MET A 80 -9.55 10.88 16.28
N PRO A 81 -9.50 10.05 17.33
CA PRO A 81 -8.58 8.92 17.41
C PRO A 81 -9.07 7.77 16.51
N ASP A 82 -9.39 8.07 15.25
CA ASP A 82 -9.79 7.06 14.30
C ASP A 82 -8.60 6.13 14.08
N SER A 83 -8.80 4.86 14.38
CA SER A 83 -7.80 3.83 14.15
C SER A 83 -7.51 3.75 12.64
N LEU A 84 -6.23 3.78 12.29
CA LEU A 84 -5.77 3.50 10.93
C LEU A 84 -6.27 2.14 10.49
N CYS A 85 -6.74 2.04 9.26
CA CYS A 85 -7.23 0.78 8.70
C CYS A 85 -6.06 -0.15 8.36
N PHE A 86 -4.98 0.41 7.82
CA PHE A 86 -3.78 -0.31 7.39
C PHE A 86 -2.50 0.27 8.02
N PRO A 87 -2.31 0.08 9.34
CA PRO A 87 -1.19 0.66 10.08
C PRO A 87 0.19 0.16 9.64
N THR A 88 0.26 -0.96 8.92
CA THR A 88 1.53 -1.53 8.41
C THR A 88 2.05 -0.82 7.16
N ILE A 89 1.18 -0.22 6.34
CA ILE A 89 1.57 0.48 5.10
C ILE A 89 1.43 2.01 5.22
N GLN A 90 0.49 2.50 6.02
CA GLN A 90 0.23 3.94 6.18
C GLN A 90 1.49 4.76 6.52
N PRO A 91 2.40 4.29 7.41
CA PRO A 91 3.59 5.05 7.76
C PRO A 91 4.54 5.30 6.59
N PHE A 92 4.39 4.57 5.48
CA PHE A 92 5.21 4.58 4.28
C PHE A 92 4.55 5.31 3.10
N LEU A 93 3.25 5.62 3.22
CA LEU A 93 2.43 6.15 2.14
C LEU A 93 2.60 7.67 2.05
N PHE A 94 2.92 8.15 0.85
CA PHE A 94 2.96 9.58 0.53
C PHE A 94 1.75 10.02 -0.31
N GLY A 95 1.32 9.17 -1.24
CA GLY A 95 0.23 9.50 -2.15
C GLY A 95 -0.27 8.28 -2.90
N VAL A 96 -1.45 8.44 -3.48
CA VAL A 96 -2.07 7.46 -4.37
C VAL A 96 -2.62 8.21 -5.58
N HIS A 97 -2.32 7.72 -6.78
CA HIS A 97 -2.90 8.21 -8.02
C HIS A 97 -3.57 7.04 -8.73
N CYS A 98 -4.87 7.16 -9.01
CA CYS A 98 -5.60 6.15 -9.77
C CYS A 98 -6.23 6.80 -11.00
N GLU A 99 -5.98 6.21 -12.17
CA GLU A 99 -6.54 6.65 -13.44
C GLU A 99 -6.92 5.41 -14.26
N LEU A 100 -8.09 5.45 -14.89
CA LEU A 100 -8.72 4.30 -15.54
C LEU A 100 -8.74 3.05 -14.65
N HIS A 101 -7.85 2.10 -14.90
CA HIS A 101 -7.80 0.78 -14.27
C HIS A 101 -6.48 0.54 -13.53
N ILE A 102 -5.67 1.58 -13.33
CA ILE A 102 -4.34 1.50 -12.71
C ILE A 102 -4.31 2.38 -11.47
N CYS A 103 -3.72 1.88 -10.39
CA CYS A 103 -3.40 2.66 -9.19
C CYS A 103 -1.90 2.65 -8.91
N VAL A 104 -1.34 3.83 -8.67
CA VAL A 104 0.05 4.07 -8.31
C VAL A 104 0.13 4.55 -6.87
N PHE A 105 0.81 3.78 -6.03
CA PHE A 105 1.11 4.12 -4.64
C PHE A 105 2.53 4.68 -4.55
N VAL A 106 2.65 5.87 -3.97
CA VAL A 106 3.92 6.62 -3.88
C VAL A 106 4.49 6.48 -2.47
N ARG A 107 5.77 6.10 -2.38
CA ARG A 107 6.50 6.01 -1.11
C ARG A 107 6.94 7.39 -0.62
N ASN A 108 6.89 7.58 0.69
CA ASN A 108 7.51 8.71 1.36
C ASN A 108 9.04 8.54 1.48
N ASP A 109 9.67 9.42 2.25
CA ASP A 109 11.10 9.48 2.52
C ASP A 109 11.59 8.46 3.56
N LYS A 110 10.69 7.69 4.20
CA LYS A 110 11.10 6.72 5.22
C LYS A 110 11.89 5.55 4.61
N PRO A 111 12.95 5.08 5.28
CA PRO A 111 13.77 3.97 4.79
C PRO A 111 12.94 2.72 4.49
N ALA A 112 13.34 1.99 3.44
CA ALA A 112 12.77 0.69 3.15
C ALA A 112 13.10 -0.32 4.26
N ILE A 113 12.13 -1.17 4.56
CA ILE A 113 12.27 -2.24 5.54
C ILE A 113 11.76 -3.55 4.97
N GLU A 114 12.25 -4.67 5.51
CA GLU A 114 11.60 -5.97 5.35
C GLU A 114 10.88 -6.34 6.65
N PRO A 115 9.55 -6.10 6.76
CA PRO A 115 8.77 -6.47 7.92
C PRO A 115 8.80 -7.99 8.19
N SER A 116 8.25 -8.36 9.36
CA SER A 116 7.94 -9.75 9.67
C SER A 116 7.00 -10.36 8.62
N LYS A 117 6.84 -11.69 8.65
CA LYS A 117 5.89 -12.35 7.74
C LYS A 117 4.49 -11.83 8.05
N GLU A 118 4.15 -11.75 9.32
CA GLU A 118 2.87 -11.35 9.89
C GLU A 118 2.50 -9.92 9.47
N ASP A 119 3.45 -8.98 9.57
CA ASP A 119 3.25 -7.58 9.19
C ASP A 119 3.23 -7.37 7.66
N SER A 120 3.63 -8.37 6.88
CA SER A 120 3.57 -8.36 5.42
C SER A 120 2.29 -9.01 4.88
N LEU A 121 1.44 -9.58 5.75
CA LEU A 121 0.16 -10.16 5.35
C LEU A 121 -0.92 -9.08 5.30
N ILE A 122 -1.94 -9.38 4.50
CA ILE A 122 -3.19 -8.62 4.51
C ILE A 122 -3.86 -8.79 5.88
N PRO A 123 -4.40 -7.72 6.49
CA PRO A 123 -5.18 -7.83 7.71
C PRO A 123 -6.40 -8.77 7.54
N PRO A 124 -6.76 -9.59 8.55
CA PRO A 124 -7.82 -10.59 8.42
C PRO A 124 -9.19 -10.06 7.94
N HIS A 125 -9.49 -8.79 8.25
CA HIS A 125 -10.78 -8.14 7.93
C HIS A 125 -10.63 -7.07 6.84
N ALA A 126 -9.60 -7.16 5.99
CA ALA A 126 -9.37 -6.15 4.95
C ALA A 126 -10.42 -6.14 3.83
N PHE A 127 -11.25 -7.18 3.74
CA PHE A 127 -12.29 -7.36 2.72
C PHE A 127 -13.70 -7.54 3.30
N ASP A 128 -13.87 -7.24 4.59
CA ASP A 128 -15.13 -7.32 5.33
C ASP A 128 -15.78 -5.93 5.46
#